data_AF-A0A7X0RJS8-F1
#
_entry.id   AF-A0A7X0RJS8-F1
#
_cell.length_a   1.000
_cell.length_b   1.000
_cell.length_c   1.000
_cell.angle_alpha   90.00
_cell.angle_beta   90.00
_cell.angle_gamma   90.00
#
_symmetry.space_group_name_H-M   'P 1'
#
loop_
_entity.id
_entity.type
_entity.pdbx_description
1 polymer ?
#
loop_
_entity_poly.entity_id
_entity_poly.type
_entity_poly.pdbx_seq_one_letter_code
_entity_poly.pdbx_strand_id
1 'polypeptide(L)'
;MARERPDLGSYDDIVAAAVRTVGMDDFGGTAHEEGLRVLVEDLASPEAGLTPRGNYFQRSEVKSALVGRLLTQAQFNARPEHADVPVTRPVFVMGLPRTGTTALHRLLYADPAAQGLEMWLTQYPQPRPPRETWDDDPIFTAMQQAFSAHHEESPEYMGIHYMDATSVEECWRLLRQTGKSNSYESLANLPRYTAWLEGQDWTDAYARHRENLQLIGLNDPEKRWVLKNPSHMTALDALMTVYPDALVVYTHRDPVTCIASSCSLSAETTAGHSTTYVGGVIGHTQLDLWQRAFHAFHDARERYDAAQFVDVAFDDFRADQVGTVRGIYERFDLPWTSEVEAAVTAADAEQSSGGKAPSHRYSLKDYGLTEQRVRAAFER
;
A
#
# COMPACT_ATOMS: atom_id res chain seq x y z
N MET A 1 -1.82 -23.19 -17.46
CA MET A 1 -1.90 -22.14 -18.50
C MET A 1 -2.11 -20.82 -17.80
N ALA A 2 -1.35 -19.77 -18.17
CA ALA A 2 -1.61 -18.43 -17.66
C ALA A 2 -3.04 -18.00 -18.06
N ARG A 3 -3.77 -17.36 -17.15
CA ARG A 3 -5.12 -16.86 -17.44
C ARG A 3 -5.00 -15.61 -18.31
N GLU A 4 -5.75 -15.57 -19.40
CA GLU A 4 -5.71 -14.50 -20.40
C GLU A 4 -7.13 -14.05 -20.78
N ARG A 5 -7.25 -12.81 -21.27
CA ARG A 5 -8.51 -12.27 -21.82
C ARG A 5 -8.22 -11.41 -23.06
N PRO A 6 -9.02 -11.50 -24.14
CA PRO A 6 -8.78 -10.69 -25.34
C PRO A 6 -8.93 -9.19 -25.08
N ASP A 7 -9.79 -8.80 -24.13
CA ASP A 7 -10.05 -7.42 -23.73
C ASP A 7 -10.27 -7.28 -22.21
N LEU A 8 -10.13 -6.04 -21.72
CA LEU A 8 -10.37 -5.66 -20.33
C LEU A 8 -11.86 -5.72 -19.96
N GLY A 9 -12.76 -5.41 -20.90
CA GLY A 9 -14.20 -5.18 -20.69
C GLY A 9 -14.54 -3.78 -20.16
N SER A 10 -15.83 -3.43 -20.11
CA SER A 10 -16.29 -2.15 -19.56
C SER A 10 -16.27 -2.14 -18.03
N TYR A 11 -16.37 -0.96 -17.42
CA TYR A 11 -16.51 -0.83 -15.96
C TYR A 11 -17.74 -1.61 -15.45
N ASP A 12 -18.87 -1.49 -16.15
CA ASP A 12 -20.11 -2.17 -15.76
C ASP A 12 -19.98 -3.71 -15.86
N ASP A 13 -19.21 -4.22 -16.83
CA ASP A 13 -18.89 -5.66 -16.89
C ASP A 13 -18.09 -6.13 -15.68
N ILE A 14 -17.17 -5.29 -15.18
CA ILE A 14 -16.34 -5.59 -14.01
C ILE A 14 -17.18 -5.53 -12.74
N VAL A 15 -18.04 -4.51 -12.60
CA VAL A 15 -19.04 -4.41 -11.51
C VAL A 15 -19.91 -5.66 -11.48
N ALA A 16 -20.51 -6.05 -12.60
CA ALA A 16 -21.34 -7.24 -12.67
C ALA A 16 -20.56 -8.52 -12.29
N ALA A 17 -19.26 -8.60 -12.63
CA ALA A 17 -18.41 -9.72 -12.23
C ALA A 17 -18.06 -9.71 -10.73
N ALA A 18 -17.89 -8.54 -10.12
CA ALA A 18 -17.68 -8.39 -8.68
C ALA A 18 -18.94 -8.82 -7.91
N VAL A 19 -20.11 -8.30 -8.29
CA VAL A 19 -21.42 -8.68 -7.72
C VAL A 19 -21.64 -10.19 -7.79
N ARG A 20 -21.40 -10.82 -8.96
CA ARG A 20 -21.51 -12.28 -9.10
C ARG A 20 -20.53 -13.07 -8.22
N THR A 21 -19.41 -12.49 -7.83
CA THR A 21 -18.40 -13.19 -7.02
C THR A 21 -18.82 -13.31 -5.57
N VAL A 22 -19.48 -12.29 -5.02
CA VAL A 22 -19.84 -12.23 -3.60
C VAL A 22 -21.35 -12.28 -3.34
N GLY A 23 -22.19 -12.16 -4.37
CA GLY A 23 -23.65 -12.14 -4.24
C GLY A 23 -24.20 -10.87 -3.59
N MET A 24 -23.44 -9.78 -3.60
CA MET A 24 -23.77 -8.49 -2.98
C MET A 24 -23.69 -7.38 -4.02
N ASP A 25 -24.57 -6.39 -3.94
CA ASP A 25 -24.66 -5.23 -4.85
C ASP A 25 -24.74 -3.87 -4.14
N ASP A 26 -24.70 -3.84 -2.80
CA ASP A 26 -24.61 -2.60 -2.03
C ASP A 26 -23.15 -2.12 -1.93
N PHE A 27 -22.82 -1.11 -2.72
CA PHE A 27 -21.50 -0.46 -2.69
C PHE A 27 -21.42 0.69 -1.68
N GLY A 28 -22.47 1.02 -0.91
CA GLY A 28 -22.44 2.14 0.02
C GLY A 28 -22.29 3.49 -0.68
N GLY A 29 -23.01 3.66 -1.79
CA GLY A 29 -22.95 4.85 -2.64
C GLY A 29 -21.92 4.76 -3.79
N THR A 30 -21.75 5.88 -4.49
CA THR A 30 -21.11 5.93 -5.82
C THR A 30 -19.71 6.58 -5.82
N ALA A 31 -19.15 6.91 -4.65
CA ALA A 31 -17.88 7.65 -4.54
C ALA A 31 -16.67 6.96 -5.22
N HIS A 32 -16.76 5.65 -5.47
CA HIS A 32 -15.74 4.86 -6.14
C HIS A 32 -15.86 4.85 -7.67
N GLU A 33 -17.02 5.24 -8.22
CA GLU A 33 -17.34 5.03 -9.62
C GLU A 33 -16.50 5.89 -10.55
N GLU A 34 -16.33 7.18 -10.25
CA GLU A 34 -15.62 8.11 -11.13
C GLU A 34 -14.17 7.65 -11.37
N GLY A 35 -13.40 7.47 -10.29
CA GLY A 35 -12.00 7.05 -10.39
C GLY A 35 -11.82 5.71 -11.08
N LEU A 36 -12.68 4.73 -10.77
CA LEU A 36 -12.60 3.41 -11.40
C LEU A 36 -13.09 3.40 -12.86
N ARG A 37 -14.04 4.26 -13.24
CA ARG A 37 -14.44 4.42 -14.66
C ARG A 37 -13.31 5.03 -15.46
N VAL A 38 -12.70 6.13 -14.98
CA VAL A 38 -11.54 6.75 -15.63
C VAL A 38 -10.39 5.74 -15.75
N LEU A 39 -10.10 4.98 -14.69
CA LEU A 39 -9.08 3.94 -14.70
C LEU A 39 -9.35 2.86 -15.76
N VAL A 40 -10.57 2.32 -15.80
CA VAL A 40 -10.95 1.25 -16.74
C VAL A 40 -10.93 1.75 -18.18
N GLU A 41 -11.41 2.96 -18.43
CA GLU A 41 -11.34 3.60 -19.75
C GLU A 41 -9.90 3.79 -20.21
N ASP A 42 -8.99 4.15 -19.30
CA ASP A 42 -7.57 4.34 -19.62
C ASP A 42 -6.83 3.03 -19.83
N LEU A 43 -7.09 2.02 -19.00
CA LEU A 43 -6.59 0.66 -19.19
C LEU A 43 -7.06 0.02 -20.50
N ALA A 44 -8.29 0.32 -20.94
CA ALA A 44 -8.85 -0.20 -22.19
C ALA A 44 -8.35 0.53 -23.44
N SER A 45 -7.58 1.61 -23.28
CA SER A 45 -7.11 2.45 -24.38
C SER A 45 -5.89 1.86 -25.11
N PRO A 46 -5.67 2.24 -26.38
CA PRO A 46 -4.44 1.89 -27.09
C PRO A 46 -3.16 2.35 -26.37
N GLU A 47 -3.23 3.45 -25.60
CA GLU A 47 -2.13 4.01 -24.83
C GLU A 47 -1.65 3.06 -23.72
N ALA A 48 -2.58 2.35 -23.06
CA ALA A 48 -2.20 1.35 -22.06
C ALA A 48 -1.51 0.13 -22.70
N GLY A 49 -1.85 -0.21 -23.95
CA GLY A 49 -1.18 -1.24 -24.73
C GLY A 49 -1.22 -2.64 -24.09
N LEU A 50 -2.30 -2.98 -23.38
CA LEU A 50 -2.40 -4.24 -22.65
C LEU A 50 -2.40 -5.46 -23.58
N THR A 51 -1.65 -6.49 -23.19
CA THR A 51 -1.70 -7.83 -23.79
C THR A 51 -2.88 -8.62 -23.23
N PRO A 52 -3.22 -9.82 -23.76
CA PRO A 52 -4.27 -10.63 -23.16
C PRO A 52 -4.02 -11.01 -21.70
N ARG A 53 -2.75 -11.19 -21.32
CA ARG A 53 -2.35 -11.38 -19.92
C ARG A 53 -2.56 -10.11 -19.11
N GLY A 54 -2.18 -8.95 -19.63
CA GLY A 54 -2.40 -7.66 -18.98
C GLY A 54 -3.88 -7.34 -18.76
N ASN A 55 -4.72 -7.59 -19.77
CA ASN A 55 -6.17 -7.47 -19.66
C ASN A 55 -6.73 -8.32 -18.53
N TYR A 56 -6.30 -9.58 -18.41
CA TYR A 56 -6.72 -10.43 -17.31
C TYR A 56 -6.26 -9.87 -15.95
N PHE A 57 -4.99 -9.49 -15.83
CA PHE A 57 -4.41 -8.99 -14.58
C PHE A 57 -5.08 -7.69 -14.12
N GLN A 58 -5.11 -6.66 -14.97
CA GLN A 58 -5.65 -5.35 -14.63
C GLN A 58 -7.16 -5.40 -14.35
N ARG A 59 -7.91 -6.22 -15.11
CA ARG A 59 -9.32 -6.49 -14.79
C ARG A 59 -9.49 -7.13 -13.41
N SER A 60 -8.59 -8.04 -13.03
CA SER A 60 -8.60 -8.68 -11.71
C SER A 60 -8.35 -7.67 -10.59
N GLU A 61 -7.44 -6.71 -10.79
CA GLU A 61 -7.16 -5.66 -9.80
C GLU A 61 -8.38 -4.74 -9.56
N VAL A 62 -9.01 -4.24 -10.63
CA VAL A 62 -10.23 -3.43 -10.51
C VAL A 62 -11.37 -4.24 -9.88
N LYS A 63 -11.56 -5.48 -10.32
CA LYS A 63 -12.56 -6.38 -9.73
C LYS A 63 -12.29 -6.61 -8.23
N SER A 64 -11.03 -6.81 -7.83
CA SER A 64 -10.64 -7.04 -6.44
C SER A 64 -10.94 -5.82 -5.57
N ALA A 65 -10.70 -4.60 -6.07
CA ALA A 65 -11.09 -3.37 -5.38
C ALA A 65 -12.61 -3.27 -5.16
N LEU A 66 -13.41 -3.60 -6.18
CA LEU A 66 -14.88 -3.63 -6.09
C LEU A 66 -15.39 -4.71 -5.13
N VAL A 67 -14.80 -5.91 -5.16
CA VAL A 67 -15.12 -6.99 -4.21
C VAL A 67 -14.79 -6.56 -2.79
N GLY A 68 -13.61 -5.98 -2.55
CA GLY A 68 -13.24 -5.45 -1.23
C GLY A 68 -14.24 -4.39 -0.74
N ARG A 69 -14.67 -3.50 -1.63
CA ARG A 69 -15.69 -2.48 -1.32
C ARG A 69 -17.02 -3.11 -0.89
N LEU A 70 -17.52 -4.11 -1.63
CA LEU A 70 -18.77 -4.83 -1.31
C LEU A 70 -18.68 -5.56 0.03
N LEU A 71 -17.59 -6.28 0.27
CA LEU A 71 -17.36 -7.01 1.52
C LEU A 71 -17.30 -6.05 2.72
N THR A 72 -16.52 -4.97 2.60
CA THR A 72 -16.48 -3.93 3.63
C THR A 72 -17.86 -3.34 3.88
N GLN A 73 -18.63 -3.02 2.83
CA GLN A 73 -19.94 -2.39 3.00
C GLN A 73 -20.93 -3.30 3.72
N ALA A 74 -20.95 -4.59 3.37
CA ALA A 74 -21.78 -5.57 4.08
C ALA A 74 -21.42 -5.61 5.57
N GLN A 75 -20.14 -5.48 5.90
CA GLN A 75 -19.66 -5.50 7.28
C GLN A 75 -19.96 -4.21 8.03
N PHE A 76 -19.88 -3.04 7.39
CA PHE A 76 -20.35 -1.78 7.97
C PHE A 76 -21.83 -1.85 8.32
N ASN A 77 -22.66 -2.38 7.41
CA ASN A 77 -24.09 -2.57 7.65
C ASN A 77 -24.37 -3.57 8.79
N ALA A 78 -23.54 -4.61 8.92
CA ALA A 78 -23.70 -5.65 9.94
C ALA A 78 -23.13 -5.28 11.32
N ARG A 79 -22.27 -4.25 11.40
CA ARG A 79 -21.54 -3.82 12.60
C ARG A 79 -21.54 -2.31 12.77
N PRO A 80 -22.70 -1.62 12.72
CA PRO A 80 -22.74 -0.15 12.74
C PRO A 80 -22.02 0.49 13.94
N GLU A 81 -21.86 -0.26 15.05
CA GLU A 81 -21.06 0.12 16.22
C GLU A 81 -19.58 0.42 15.91
N HIS A 82 -19.05 -0.01 14.75
CA HIS A 82 -17.69 0.34 14.33
C HIS A 82 -17.49 1.86 14.26
N ALA A 83 -18.54 2.62 13.90
CA ALA A 83 -18.44 4.07 13.74
C ALA A 83 -17.97 4.79 15.02
N ASP A 84 -18.21 4.19 16.19
CA ASP A 84 -17.84 4.74 17.50
C ASP A 84 -16.40 4.40 17.93
N VAL A 85 -15.72 3.49 17.22
CA VAL A 85 -14.35 3.07 17.56
C VAL A 85 -13.39 4.24 17.35
N PRO A 86 -12.64 4.68 18.36
CA PRO A 86 -11.67 5.76 18.17
C PRO A 86 -10.46 5.26 17.38
N VAL A 87 -9.91 6.12 16.54
CA VAL A 87 -8.59 5.92 15.92
C VAL A 87 -7.70 7.06 16.40
N THR A 88 -7.06 6.85 17.55
CA THR A 88 -6.33 7.90 18.29
C THR A 88 -4.83 7.81 18.04
N ARG A 89 -4.23 8.93 17.62
CA ARG A 89 -2.80 9.08 17.33
C ARG A 89 -2.21 7.89 16.56
N PRO A 90 -2.77 7.54 15.39
CA PRO A 90 -2.23 6.47 14.54
C PRO A 90 -0.86 6.86 13.98
N VAL A 91 0.04 5.87 13.86
CA VAL A 91 1.36 6.04 13.24
C VAL A 91 1.27 5.70 11.74
N PHE A 92 1.69 6.63 10.89
CA PHE A 92 1.75 6.48 9.45
C PHE A 92 3.21 6.52 8.98
N VAL A 93 3.71 5.38 8.51
CA VAL A 93 5.01 5.25 7.86
C VAL A 93 4.86 5.55 6.37
N MET A 94 5.70 6.45 5.86
CA MET A 94 5.69 6.83 4.45
C MET A 94 7.08 7.20 3.95
N GLY A 95 7.23 7.21 2.63
CA GLY A 95 8.50 7.42 1.98
C GLY A 95 8.46 6.81 0.59
N LEU A 96 9.47 7.14 -0.22
CA LEU A 96 9.64 6.48 -1.52
C LEU A 96 9.80 4.96 -1.33
N PRO A 97 9.45 4.14 -2.32
CA PRO A 97 9.80 2.73 -2.28
C PRO A 97 11.30 2.54 -2.00
N ARG A 98 11.64 1.48 -1.24
CA ARG A 98 13.04 1.06 -0.94
C ARG A 98 13.83 1.99 -0.03
N THR A 99 13.13 2.77 0.79
CA THR A 99 13.65 3.60 1.90
C THR A 99 13.60 2.89 3.26
N GLY A 100 13.24 1.60 3.31
CA GLY A 100 13.17 0.82 4.56
C GLY A 100 11.80 0.77 5.23
N THR A 101 10.78 1.42 4.65
CA THR A 101 9.40 1.47 5.18
C THR A 101 8.84 0.13 5.62
N THR A 102 9.04 -0.96 4.85
CA THR A 102 8.50 -2.29 5.20
C THR A 102 9.13 -2.87 6.45
N ALA A 103 10.46 -2.78 6.61
CA ALA A 103 11.14 -3.27 7.80
C ALA A 103 10.72 -2.44 9.03
N LEU A 104 10.72 -1.11 8.88
CA LEU A 104 10.30 -0.20 9.94
C LEU A 104 8.83 -0.41 10.35
N HIS A 105 7.93 -0.61 9.39
CA HIS A 105 6.51 -0.91 9.65
C HIS A 105 6.35 -2.17 10.50
N ARG A 106 7.07 -3.24 10.16
CA ARG A 106 7.04 -4.50 10.91
C ARG A 106 7.60 -4.35 12.33
N LEU A 107 8.65 -3.57 12.52
CA LEU A 107 9.20 -3.31 13.86
C LEU A 107 8.25 -2.48 14.72
N LEU A 108 7.65 -1.42 14.16
CA LEU A 108 6.65 -0.62 14.87
C LEU A 108 5.41 -1.43 15.22
N TYR A 109 5.00 -2.36 14.34
CA TYR A 109 3.90 -3.30 14.57
C TYR A 109 4.21 -4.37 15.64
N ALA A 110 5.48 -4.62 15.95
CA ALA A 110 5.85 -5.62 16.95
C ALA A 110 5.45 -5.21 18.39
N ASP A 111 5.15 -3.94 18.65
CA ASP A 111 4.60 -3.48 19.94
C ASP A 111 3.26 -4.19 20.23
N PRO A 112 3.11 -4.89 21.37
CA PRO A 112 1.84 -5.51 21.76
C PRO A 112 0.66 -4.54 21.91
N ALA A 113 0.93 -3.25 22.13
CA ALA A 113 -0.05 -2.18 22.15
C ALA A 113 -0.34 -1.58 20.76
N ALA A 114 0.31 -2.08 19.71
CA ALA A 114 0.06 -1.71 18.33
C ALA A 114 -0.88 -2.70 17.62
N GLN A 115 -1.53 -2.22 16.57
CA GLN A 115 -2.27 -3.03 15.60
C GLN A 115 -1.96 -2.55 14.18
N GLY A 116 -2.05 -3.45 13.21
CA GLY A 116 -1.71 -3.19 11.82
C GLY A 116 -2.80 -3.68 10.87
N LEU A 117 -2.58 -3.53 9.57
CA LEU A 117 -3.48 -4.08 8.56
C LEU A 117 -2.96 -5.44 8.10
N GLU A 118 -3.34 -6.53 8.76
CA GLU A 118 -2.89 -7.86 8.34
C GLU A 118 -3.52 -8.23 6.99
N MET A 119 -2.71 -8.84 6.11
CA MET A 119 -3.05 -9.13 4.71
C MET A 119 -4.45 -9.70 4.55
N TRP A 120 -4.79 -10.70 5.34
CA TRP A 120 -6.08 -11.38 5.24
C TRP A 120 -7.28 -10.46 5.54
N LEU A 121 -7.13 -9.54 6.49
CA LEU A 121 -8.15 -8.53 6.82
C LEU A 121 -8.21 -7.40 5.78
N THR A 122 -7.14 -7.17 5.00
CA THR A 122 -7.23 -6.25 3.87
C THR A 122 -7.97 -6.82 2.66
N GLN A 123 -7.99 -8.15 2.52
CA GLN A 123 -8.68 -8.86 1.44
C GLN A 123 -10.11 -9.25 1.83
N TYR A 124 -10.33 -9.53 3.11
CA TYR A 124 -11.64 -9.79 3.70
C TYR A 124 -11.84 -8.94 4.96
N PRO A 125 -12.22 -7.65 4.80
CA PRO A 125 -12.36 -6.73 5.94
C PRO A 125 -13.44 -7.18 6.90
N GLN A 126 -13.06 -7.41 8.16
CA GLN A 126 -13.94 -7.78 9.26
C GLN A 126 -13.31 -7.38 10.59
N PRO A 127 -14.07 -7.31 11.70
CA PRO A 127 -13.49 -7.21 13.04
C PRO A 127 -12.44 -8.29 13.25
N ARG A 128 -11.23 -7.89 13.62
CA ARG A 128 -10.11 -8.82 13.85
C ARG A 128 -10.51 -9.83 14.94
N PRO A 129 -10.56 -11.13 14.65
CA PRO A 129 -10.77 -12.13 15.69
C PRO A 129 -9.51 -12.26 16.57
N PRO A 130 -9.63 -12.78 17.80
CA PRO A 130 -8.47 -13.05 18.66
C PRO A 130 -7.42 -13.89 17.93
N ARG A 131 -6.14 -13.51 18.06
CA ARG A 131 -5.04 -14.06 17.26
C ARG A 131 -4.93 -15.59 17.35
N GLU A 132 -5.23 -16.15 18.52
CA GLU A 132 -5.22 -17.58 18.81
C GLU A 132 -6.29 -18.38 18.06
N THR A 133 -7.30 -17.72 17.50
CA THR A 133 -8.40 -18.36 16.76
C THR A 133 -8.21 -18.36 15.24
N TRP A 134 -7.16 -17.71 14.73
CA TRP A 134 -6.99 -17.52 13.28
C TRP A 134 -6.82 -18.84 12.53
N ASP A 135 -6.12 -19.81 13.10
CA ASP A 135 -5.91 -21.12 12.46
C ASP A 135 -7.20 -21.96 12.35
N ASP A 136 -8.26 -21.55 13.07
CA ASP A 136 -9.62 -22.11 12.95
C ASP A 136 -10.52 -21.27 12.03
N ASP A 137 -10.09 -20.06 11.63
CA ASP A 137 -10.84 -19.21 10.72
C ASP A 137 -10.70 -19.74 9.27
N PRO A 138 -11.81 -20.04 8.59
CA PRO A 138 -11.77 -20.65 7.26
C PRO A 138 -11.23 -19.70 6.19
N ILE A 139 -11.43 -18.38 6.34
CA ILE A 139 -10.92 -17.37 5.41
C ILE A 139 -9.42 -17.23 5.59
N PHE A 140 -8.95 -17.08 6.82
CA PHE A 140 -7.52 -17.04 7.13
C PHE A 140 -6.80 -18.28 6.59
N THR A 141 -7.32 -19.47 6.91
CA THR A 141 -6.72 -20.75 6.50
C THR A 141 -6.67 -20.89 4.99
N ALA A 142 -7.74 -20.55 4.27
CA ALA A 142 -7.77 -20.62 2.81
C ALA A 142 -6.75 -19.66 2.18
N MET A 143 -6.61 -18.45 2.73
CA MET A 143 -5.62 -17.48 2.26
C MET A 143 -4.19 -17.94 2.56
N GLN A 144 -3.93 -18.45 3.76
CA GLN A 144 -2.62 -18.94 4.15
C GLN A 144 -2.18 -20.10 3.24
N GLN A 145 -3.08 -21.04 2.93
CA GLN A 145 -2.82 -22.12 1.98
C GLN A 145 -2.54 -21.61 0.57
N ALA A 146 -3.32 -20.63 0.09
CA ALA A 146 -3.11 -20.04 -1.22
C ALA A 146 -1.76 -19.32 -1.34
N PHE A 147 -1.34 -18.60 -0.28
CA PHE A 147 0.00 -18.03 -0.22
C PHE A 147 1.05 -19.13 -0.24
N SER A 148 0.99 -20.11 0.65
CA SER A 148 1.98 -21.20 0.70
C SER A 148 2.14 -21.91 -0.65
N ALA A 149 1.04 -22.23 -1.34
CA ALA A 149 1.09 -22.82 -2.67
C ALA A 149 1.79 -21.90 -3.70
N HIS A 150 1.50 -20.59 -3.68
CA HIS A 150 2.16 -19.64 -4.56
C HIS A 150 3.67 -19.51 -4.28
N HIS A 151 4.07 -19.61 -3.01
CA HIS A 151 5.49 -19.59 -2.62
C HIS A 151 6.25 -20.77 -3.22
N GLU A 152 5.63 -21.96 -3.22
CA GLU A 152 6.20 -23.17 -3.81
C GLU A 152 6.29 -23.08 -5.34
N GLU A 153 5.29 -22.47 -5.98
CA GLU A 153 5.21 -22.36 -7.45
C GLU A 153 6.10 -21.26 -8.05
N SER A 154 6.42 -20.20 -7.30
CA SER A 154 7.18 -19.04 -7.80
C SER A 154 8.27 -18.54 -6.83
N PRO A 155 9.33 -19.35 -6.56
CA PRO A 155 10.38 -19.01 -5.60
C PRO A 155 11.18 -17.74 -5.95
N GLU A 156 11.27 -17.38 -7.23
CA GLU A 156 12.00 -16.17 -7.66
C GLU A 156 11.27 -14.88 -7.26
N TYR A 157 9.93 -14.91 -7.26
CA TYR A 157 9.09 -13.79 -6.83
C TYR A 157 9.17 -13.55 -5.30
N MET A 158 9.57 -14.58 -4.55
CA MET A 158 9.78 -14.52 -3.09
C MET A 158 10.90 -13.57 -2.68
N GLY A 159 11.91 -13.38 -3.55
CA GLY A 159 12.99 -12.43 -3.30
C GLY A 159 12.53 -10.97 -3.34
N ILE A 160 11.33 -10.70 -3.86
CA ILE A 160 10.82 -9.38 -4.18
C ILE A 160 9.72 -8.96 -3.20
N HIS A 161 8.75 -9.84 -2.92
CA HIS A 161 7.66 -9.60 -1.96
C HIS A 161 7.24 -10.89 -1.23
N TYR A 162 7.93 -11.24 -0.13
CA TYR A 162 7.42 -12.24 0.83
C TYR A 162 6.20 -11.67 1.57
N MET A 163 5.04 -12.31 1.40
CA MET A 163 3.78 -11.97 2.07
C MET A 163 3.04 -13.26 2.41
N ASP A 164 2.64 -13.41 3.67
CA ASP A 164 1.68 -14.44 4.09
C ASP A 164 0.38 -13.79 4.58
N ALA A 165 -0.58 -14.61 5.04
CA ALA A 165 -1.85 -14.11 5.52
C ALA A 165 -1.71 -13.22 6.77
N THR A 166 -0.64 -13.39 7.56
CA THR A 166 -0.39 -12.67 8.82
C THR A 166 0.36 -11.36 8.65
N SER A 167 1.04 -11.18 7.51
CA SER A 167 1.89 -10.04 7.21
C SER A 167 1.10 -8.73 7.23
N VAL A 168 1.64 -7.70 7.87
CA VAL A 168 1.08 -6.34 7.77
C VAL A 168 1.30 -5.76 6.38
N GLU A 169 0.21 -5.21 5.84
CA GLU A 169 0.09 -4.73 4.47
C GLU A 169 -0.05 -3.21 4.38
N GLU A 170 0.06 -2.73 3.15
CA GLU A 170 -0.06 -1.32 2.84
C GLU A 170 -1.51 -0.83 2.73
N CYS A 171 -1.74 0.44 3.09
CA CYS A 171 -3.07 1.05 3.07
C CYS A 171 -3.70 1.14 1.67
N TRP A 172 -2.93 1.00 0.58
CA TRP A 172 -3.49 1.00 -0.79
C TRP A 172 -4.54 -0.09 -0.98
N ARG A 173 -4.44 -1.21 -0.24
CA ARG A 173 -5.45 -2.29 -0.25
C ARG A 173 -6.85 -1.81 0.09
N LEU A 174 -6.94 -0.81 0.97
CA LEU A 174 -8.19 -0.18 1.41
C LEU A 174 -8.48 1.08 0.60
N LEU A 175 -7.49 1.95 0.35
CA LEU A 175 -7.68 3.20 -0.40
C LEU A 175 -8.21 2.96 -1.81
N ARG A 176 -7.81 1.86 -2.46
CA ARG A 176 -8.31 1.49 -3.79
C ARG A 176 -9.83 1.28 -3.86
N GLN A 177 -10.51 1.08 -2.72
CA GLN A 177 -11.97 0.94 -2.67
C GLN A 177 -12.73 2.22 -3.07
N THR A 178 -12.06 3.37 -3.16
CA THR A 178 -12.61 4.62 -3.71
C THR A 178 -12.08 4.97 -5.10
N GLY A 179 -11.31 4.07 -5.72
CA GLY A 179 -10.70 4.31 -7.03
C GLY A 179 -9.52 5.28 -7.00
N LYS A 180 -8.95 5.59 -5.82
CA LYS A 180 -7.79 6.47 -5.65
C LYS A 180 -6.60 5.68 -5.08
N SER A 181 -5.59 5.41 -5.90
CA SER A 181 -4.37 4.73 -5.48
C SER A 181 -3.21 4.95 -6.46
N ASN A 182 -2.02 5.25 -5.95
CA ASN A 182 -0.80 5.32 -6.75
C ASN A 182 -0.38 3.94 -7.29
N SER A 183 -0.94 2.85 -6.76
CA SER A 183 -0.64 1.48 -7.22
C SER A 183 -1.07 1.23 -8.65
N TYR A 184 -2.06 1.97 -9.17
CA TYR A 184 -2.52 1.80 -10.54
C TYR A 184 -1.53 2.37 -11.55
N GLU A 185 -1.14 3.64 -11.37
CA GLU A 185 -0.16 4.31 -12.25
C GLU A 185 1.25 3.69 -12.14
N SER A 186 1.57 3.00 -11.05
CA SER A 186 2.85 2.28 -10.95
C SER A 186 2.89 0.98 -11.76
N LEU A 187 1.76 0.47 -12.25
CA LEU A 187 1.66 -0.86 -12.88
C LEU A 187 1.12 -0.84 -14.32
N ALA A 188 0.84 0.34 -14.89
CA ALA A 188 0.41 0.49 -16.28
C ALA A 188 0.68 1.91 -16.79
N ASN A 189 0.68 2.08 -18.12
CA ASN A 189 0.73 3.41 -18.74
C ASN A 189 -0.67 4.03 -18.72
N LEU A 190 -0.92 4.98 -17.81
CA LEU A 190 -2.25 5.50 -17.50
C LEU A 190 -2.29 7.05 -17.48
N PRO A 191 -2.01 7.73 -18.61
CA PRO A 191 -1.88 9.18 -18.62
C PRO A 191 -3.18 9.92 -18.24
N ARG A 192 -4.37 9.38 -18.56
CA ARG A 192 -5.64 10.04 -18.22
C ARG A 192 -6.02 9.82 -16.77
N TYR A 193 -5.82 8.61 -16.25
CA TYR A 193 -6.06 8.34 -14.83
C TYR A 193 -5.09 9.13 -13.94
N THR A 194 -3.80 9.18 -14.29
CA THR A 194 -2.82 9.99 -13.55
C THR A 194 -3.19 11.48 -13.55
N ALA A 195 -3.53 12.05 -14.71
CA ALA A 195 -3.97 13.45 -14.78
C ALA A 195 -5.26 13.72 -13.99
N TRP A 196 -6.20 12.76 -13.97
CA TRP A 196 -7.38 12.85 -13.12
C TRP A 196 -6.99 12.82 -11.64
N LEU A 197 -6.18 11.85 -11.23
CA LEU A 197 -5.79 11.61 -9.83
C LEU A 197 -5.05 12.80 -9.21
N GLU A 198 -4.21 13.48 -9.98
CA GLU A 198 -3.51 14.71 -9.58
C GLU A 198 -4.45 15.84 -9.17
N GLY A 199 -5.63 15.91 -9.78
CA GLY A 199 -6.65 16.92 -9.48
C GLY A 199 -7.58 16.56 -8.31
N GLN A 200 -7.42 15.39 -7.68
CA GLN A 200 -8.38 14.90 -6.69
C GLN A 200 -8.03 15.26 -5.25
N ASP A 201 -9.05 15.61 -4.47
CA ASP A 201 -9.02 15.48 -3.02
C ASP A 201 -9.19 14.00 -2.62
N TRP A 202 -8.39 13.55 -1.66
CA TRP A 202 -8.38 12.18 -1.14
C TRP A 202 -9.13 12.05 0.20
N THR A 203 -9.74 13.11 0.70
CA THR A 203 -10.39 13.12 2.03
C THR A 203 -11.47 12.03 2.14
N ASP A 204 -12.22 11.76 1.08
CA ASP A 204 -13.20 10.66 1.01
C ASP A 204 -12.54 9.26 1.08
N ALA A 205 -11.40 9.07 0.41
CA ALA A 205 -10.61 7.86 0.45
C ALA A 205 -10.08 7.60 1.87
N TYR A 206 -9.61 8.65 2.54
CA TYR A 206 -9.13 8.58 3.91
C TYR A 206 -10.26 8.41 4.92
N ALA A 207 -11.43 9.03 4.71
CA ALA A 207 -12.61 8.81 5.54
C ALA A 207 -13.05 7.34 5.51
N ARG A 208 -13.16 6.76 4.31
CA ARG A 208 -13.45 5.33 4.16
C ARG A 208 -12.33 4.45 4.71
N HIS A 209 -11.07 4.85 4.55
CA HIS A 209 -9.95 4.16 5.19
C HIS A 209 -10.12 4.14 6.72
N ARG A 210 -10.52 5.26 7.34
CA ARG A 210 -10.82 5.34 8.78
C ARG A 210 -11.96 4.41 9.19
N GLU A 211 -13.05 4.38 8.43
CA GLU A 211 -14.15 3.44 8.68
C GLU A 211 -13.68 1.96 8.61
N ASN A 212 -12.80 1.62 7.66
CA ASN A 212 -12.21 0.28 7.60
C ASN A 212 -11.33 -0.01 8.82
N LEU A 213 -10.51 0.95 9.28
CA LEU A 213 -9.71 0.77 10.50
C LEU A 213 -10.60 0.57 11.73
N GLN A 214 -11.68 1.35 11.82
CA GLN A 214 -12.67 1.23 12.88
C GLN A 214 -13.34 -0.15 12.89
N LEU A 215 -13.71 -0.67 11.72
CA LEU A 215 -14.27 -2.01 11.58
C LEU A 215 -13.26 -3.10 11.96
N ILE A 216 -12.05 -3.04 11.40
CA ILE A 216 -11.02 -4.06 11.62
C ILE A 216 -10.56 -4.05 13.08
N GLY A 217 -10.35 -2.87 13.65
CA GLY A 217 -9.92 -2.67 15.03
C GLY A 217 -11.05 -2.68 16.05
N LEU A 218 -12.27 -3.07 15.67
CA LEU A 218 -13.45 -3.07 16.56
C LEU A 218 -13.21 -3.82 17.88
N ASN A 219 -12.42 -4.88 17.85
CA ASN A 219 -12.10 -5.70 19.02
C ASN A 219 -10.80 -5.29 19.73
N ASP A 220 -10.08 -4.30 19.20
CA ASP A 220 -8.80 -3.80 19.73
C ASP A 220 -8.82 -2.25 19.86
N PRO A 221 -9.86 -1.60 20.42
CA PRO A 221 -10.00 -0.15 20.41
C PRO A 221 -8.91 0.59 21.19
N GLU A 222 -8.21 -0.09 22.09
CA GLU A 222 -7.09 0.44 22.89
C GLU A 222 -5.76 0.44 22.13
N LYS A 223 -5.63 -0.35 21.06
CA LYS A 223 -4.37 -0.50 20.33
C LYS A 223 -4.15 0.61 19.32
N ARG A 224 -2.90 1.08 19.24
CA ARG A 224 -2.50 2.11 18.28
C ARG A 224 -2.35 1.52 16.88
N TRP A 225 -2.97 2.15 15.89
CA TRP A 225 -2.75 1.79 14.50
C TRP A 225 -1.33 2.14 14.03
N VAL A 226 -0.66 1.18 13.40
CA VAL A 226 0.61 1.36 12.67
C VAL A 226 0.38 0.99 11.21
N LEU A 227 0.46 2.02 10.37
CA LEU A 227 0.00 2.03 8.99
C LEU A 227 1.17 2.42 8.09
N LYS A 228 1.16 1.94 6.85
CA LYS A 228 2.22 2.26 5.90
C LYS A 228 1.67 2.30 4.49
N ASN A 229 2.00 3.34 3.73
CA ASN A 229 1.71 3.39 2.30
C ASN A 229 2.46 4.55 1.65
N PRO A 230 3.05 4.37 0.45
CA PRO A 230 3.63 5.48 -0.29
C PRO A 230 2.61 6.57 -0.66
N SER A 231 1.33 6.26 -0.90
CA SER A 231 0.32 7.28 -1.24
C SER A 231 0.06 8.29 -0.12
N HIS A 232 0.50 8.02 1.11
CA HIS A 232 0.42 9.03 2.17
C HIS A 232 1.25 10.28 1.86
N MET A 233 2.30 10.16 1.03
CA MET A 233 3.05 11.32 0.55
C MET A 233 2.21 12.20 -0.39
N THR A 234 1.47 11.57 -1.32
CA THR A 234 0.58 12.27 -2.25
C THR A 234 -0.58 12.96 -1.54
N ALA A 235 -1.12 12.32 -0.50
CA ALA A 235 -2.39 12.70 0.11
C ALA A 235 -2.25 13.15 1.58
N LEU A 236 -1.13 13.80 1.94
CA LEU A 236 -0.89 14.19 3.33
C LEU A 236 -1.99 15.12 3.87
N ASP A 237 -2.51 16.06 3.08
CA ASP A 237 -3.58 16.95 3.57
C ASP A 237 -4.87 16.19 3.92
N ALA A 238 -5.27 15.24 3.07
CA ALA A 238 -6.42 14.39 3.32
C ALA A 238 -6.20 13.49 4.55
N LEU A 239 -4.98 12.95 4.71
CA LEU A 239 -4.59 12.19 5.88
C LEU A 239 -4.75 13.01 7.15
N MET A 240 -4.17 14.21 7.21
CA MET A 240 -4.22 15.08 8.39
C MET A 240 -5.62 15.66 8.62
N THR A 241 -6.45 15.79 7.59
CA THR A 241 -7.86 16.18 7.72
C THR A 241 -8.67 15.11 8.45
N VAL A 242 -8.45 13.83 8.11
CA VAL A 242 -9.19 12.70 8.69
C VAL A 242 -8.57 12.21 10.01
N TYR A 243 -7.27 12.37 10.16
CA TYR A 243 -6.48 12.00 11.33
C TYR A 243 -5.67 13.21 11.83
N PRO A 244 -6.32 14.22 12.43
CA PRO A 244 -5.65 15.45 12.86
C PRO A 244 -4.56 15.22 13.91
N ASP A 245 -4.62 14.11 14.63
CA ASP A 245 -3.66 13.70 15.66
C ASP A 245 -2.66 12.62 15.16
N ALA A 246 -2.60 12.37 13.85
CA ALA A 246 -1.66 11.42 13.25
C ALA A 246 -0.21 11.70 13.61
N LEU A 247 0.58 10.63 13.68
CA LEU A 247 2.02 10.64 13.86
C LEU A 247 2.68 10.10 12.59
N VAL A 248 3.51 10.90 11.93
CA VAL A 248 4.07 10.60 10.60
C VAL A 248 5.55 10.27 10.71
N VAL A 249 5.91 9.08 10.27
CA VAL A 249 7.31 8.67 10.12
C VAL A 249 7.68 8.69 8.65
N TYR A 250 8.54 9.62 8.26
CA TYR A 250 9.01 9.79 6.89
C TYR A 250 10.40 9.17 6.73
N THR A 251 10.51 8.10 5.94
CA THR A 251 11.79 7.45 5.64
C THR A 251 12.39 8.00 4.34
N HIS A 252 13.69 8.28 4.33
CA HIS A 252 14.38 8.84 3.17
C HIS A 252 15.69 8.12 2.83
N ARG A 253 16.03 8.12 1.53
CA ARG A 253 17.22 7.50 0.93
C ARG A 253 17.56 8.24 -0.36
N ASP A 254 18.78 8.08 -0.90
CA ASP A 254 19.16 8.61 -2.21
C ASP A 254 18.09 8.28 -3.29
N PRO A 255 17.41 9.28 -3.86
CA PRO A 255 16.32 9.07 -4.82
C PRO A 255 16.78 8.31 -6.07
N VAL A 256 18.05 8.43 -6.45
CA VAL A 256 18.65 7.68 -7.57
C VAL A 256 18.49 6.17 -7.36
N THR A 257 18.73 5.71 -6.13
CA THR A 257 18.58 4.29 -5.77
C THR A 257 17.11 3.88 -5.72
N CYS A 258 16.25 4.74 -5.15
CA CYS A 258 14.82 4.49 -5.03
C CYS A 258 14.13 4.37 -6.40
N ILE A 259 14.40 5.30 -7.32
CA ILE A 259 13.77 5.31 -8.65
C ILE A 259 14.23 4.13 -9.49
N ALA A 260 15.54 3.83 -9.50
CA ALA A 260 16.04 2.67 -10.22
C ALA A 260 15.37 1.37 -9.75
N SER A 261 15.21 1.20 -8.44
CA SER A 261 14.55 0.02 -7.89
C SER A 261 13.05 0.01 -8.13
N SER A 262 12.38 1.15 -8.12
CA SER A 262 10.94 1.25 -8.38
C SER A 262 10.64 0.88 -9.84
N CYS A 263 11.50 1.30 -10.77
CA CYS A 263 11.45 0.88 -12.17
C CYS A 263 11.65 -0.65 -12.31
N SER A 264 12.65 -1.21 -11.63
CA SER A 264 12.89 -2.66 -11.66
C SER A 264 11.71 -3.45 -11.14
N LEU A 265 11.16 -3.08 -9.99
CA LEU A 265 10.00 -3.73 -9.41
C LEU A 265 8.78 -3.69 -10.34
N SER A 266 8.51 -2.52 -10.94
CA SER A 266 7.40 -2.34 -11.86
C SER A 266 7.59 -3.20 -13.12
N ALA A 267 8.77 -3.17 -13.73
CA ALA A 267 9.08 -3.93 -14.93
C ALA A 267 8.95 -5.45 -14.73
N GLU A 268 9.39 -5.95 -13.59
CA GLU A 268 9.26 -7.36 -13.23
C GLU A 268 7.80 -7.74 -12.96
N THR A 269 7.07 -6.90 -12.22
CA THR A 269 5.66 -7.13 -11.89
C THR A 269 4.77 -7.12 -13.13
N THR A 270 5.08 -6.26 -14.10
CA THR A 270 4.27 -6.07 -15.30
C THR A 270 4.84 -6.78 -16.53
N ALA A 271 5.78 -7.70 -16.34
CA ALA A 271 6.43 -8.41 -17.44
C ALA A 271 5.39 -9.14 -18.32
N GLY A 272 5.31 -8.74 -19.59
CA GLY A 272 4.37 -9.29 -20.56
C GLY A 272 2.92 -8.84 -20.38
N HIS A 273 2.62 -7.88 -19.51
CA HIS A 273 1.27 -7.32 -19.33
C HIS A 273 0.94 -6.25 -20.38
N SER A 274 1.95 -5.57 -20.92
CA SER A 274 1.76 -4.47 -21.85
C SER A 274 2.87 -4.42 -22.91
N THR A 275 2.53 -3.96 -24.12
CA THR A 275 3.50 -3.60 -25.16
C THR A 275 3.98 -2.15 -25.05
N THR A 276 3.24 -1.28 -24.34
CA THR A 276 3.60 0.14 -24.12
C THR A 276 4.37 0.37 -22.81
N TYR A 277 3.85 -0.10 -21.67
CA TYR A 277 4.47 0.05 -20.34
C TYR A 277 5.71 -0.84 -20.15
N VAL A 278 6.80 -0.47 -20.83
CA VAL A 278 8.12 -1.13 -20.79
C VAL A 278 9.25 -0.09 -20.86
N GLY A 279 10.44 -0.46 -20.37
CA GLY A 279 11.67 0.34 -20.54
C GLY A 279 11.51 1.83 -20.17
N GLY A 280 11.70 2.71 -21.15
CA GLY A 280 11.62 4.16 -20.97
C GLY A 280 10.27 4.68 -20.47
N VAL A 281 9.16 4.02 -20.81
CA VAL A 281 7.82 4.41 -20.32
C VAL A 281 7.71 4.15 -18.82
N ILE A 282 8.24 3.02 -18.34
CA ILE A 282 8.33 2.74 -16.91
C ILE A 282 9.20 3.79 -16.22
N GLY A 283 10.37 4.10 -16.77
CA GLY A 283 11.27 5.11 -16.20
C GLY A 283 10.61 6.49 -16.07
N HIS A 284 9.94 6.94 -17.13
CA HIS A 284 9.20 8.19 -17.09
C HIS A 284 8.07 8.18 -16.04
N THR A 285 7.26 7.13 -16.03
CA THR A 285 6.10 7.01 -15.14
C THR A 285 6.52 6.96 -13.68
N GLN A 286 7.54 6.15 -13.35
CA GLN A 286 8.04 6.04 -11.98
C GLN A 286 8.70 7.32 -11.50
N LEU A 287 9.51 7.97 -12.33
CA LEU A 287 10.09 9.26 -11.97
C LEU A 287 9.00 10.30 -11.71
N ASP A 288 7.99 10.34 -12.58
CA ASP A 288 6.89 11.30 -12.50
C ASP A 288 6.00 11.11 -11.26
N LEU A 289 5.55 9.88 -11.01
CA LEU A 289 4.79 9.54 -9.80
C LEU A 289 5.53 9.96 -8.53
N TRP A 290 6.80 9.57 -8.41
CA TRP A 290 7.52 9.73 -7.17
C TRP A 290 8.04 11.15 -6.95
N GLN A 291 8.35 11.92 -8.01
CA GLN A 291 8.65 13.35 -7.86
C GLN A 291 7.39 14.12 -7.40
N ARG A 292 6.22 13.82 -7.98
CA ARG A 292 4.96 14.48 -7.60
C ARG A 292 4.61 14.19 -6.15
N ALA A 293 4.66 12.92 -5.74
CA ALA A 293 4.40 12.52 -4.36
C ALA A 293 5.40 13.17 -3.37
N PHE A 294 6.68 13.23 -3.74
CA PHE A 294 7.71 13.87 -2.92
C PHE A 294 7.46 15.36 -2.71
N HIS A 295 7.19 16.11 -3.78
CA HIS A 295 6.92 17.54 -3.67
C HIS A 295 5.62 17.81 -2.92
N ALA A 296 4.55 17.08 -3.23
CA ALA A 296 3.26 17.19 -2.54
C ALA A 296 3.41 17.00 -1.01
N PHE A 297 4.16 15.97 -0.59
CA PHE A 297 4.42 15.73 0.83
C PHE A 297 5.15 16.91 1.49
N HIS A 298 6.24 17.39 0.89
CA HIS A 298 7.04 18.45 1.50
C HIS A 298 6.29 19.79 1.52
N ASP A 299 5.50 20.09 0.48
CA ASP A 299 4.65 21.28 0.45
C ASP A 299 3.53 21.21 1.49
N ALA A 300 2.95 20.03 1.71
CA ALA A 300 1.91 19.83 2.70
C ALA A 300 2.43 19.86 4.14
N ARG A 301 3.57 19.21 4.39
CA ARG A 301 4.15 19.05 5.72
C ARG A 301 4.37 20.37 6.44
N GLU A 302 4.75 21.44 5.74
CA GLU A 302 5.00 22.77 6.33
C GLU A 302 3.75 23.40 6.99
N ARG A 303 2.55 22.91 6.67
CA ARG A 303 1.29 23.40 7.26
C ARG A 303 0.94 22.78 8.61
N TYR A 304 1.65 21.72 9.02
CA TYR A 304 1.30 20.90 10.18
C TYR A 304 2.33 21.01 11.31
N ASP A 305 1.95 20.57 12.51
CA ASP A 305 2.84 20.61 13.67
C ASP A 305 4.04 19.68 13.45
N ALA A 306 5.25 20.24 13.47
CA ALA A 306 6.49 19.49 13.33
C ALA A 306 6.68 18.41 14.43
N ALA A 307 5.98 18.52 15.57
CA ALA A 307 5.93 17.47 16.59
C ALA A 307 5.29 16.17 16.12
N GLN A 308 4.45 16.22 15.08
CA GLN A 308 3.80 15.06 14.48
C GLN A 308 4.69 14.33 13.46
N PHE A 309 5.93 14.79 13.21
CA PHE A 309 6.80 14.20 12.19
C PHE A 309 8.15 13.72 12.77
N VAL A 310 8.59 12.56 12.29
CA VAL A 310 9.95 12.02 12.47
C VAL A 310 10.54 11.70 11.09
N ASP A 311 11.76 12.15 10.85
CA ASP A 311 12.55 11.75 9.67
C ASP A 311 13.47 10.58 10.02
N VAL A 312 13.52 9.57 9.16
CA VAL A 312 14.36 8.39 9.32
C VAL A 312 15.23 8.20 8.09
N ALA A 313 16.54 8.44 8.25
CA ALA A 313 17.50 8.16 7.20
C ALA A 313 17.70 6.64 7.07
N PHE A 314 17.66 6.13 5.84
CA PHE A 314 17.79 4.69 5.57
C PHE A 314 19.11 4.10 6.09
N ASP A 315 20.21 4.85 5.99
CA ASP A 315 21.52 4.38 6.43
C ASP A 315 21.63 4.30 7.96
N ASP A 316 21.05 5.28 8.68
CA ASP A 316 20.97 5.28 10.14
C ASP A 316 20.07 4.13 10.62
N PHE A 317 18.91 3.95 9.99
CA PHE A 317 18.00 2.85 10.30
C PHE A 317 18.65 1.49 10.08
N ARG A 318 19.41 1.32 8.99
CA ARG A 318 20.14 0.07 8.73
C ARG A 318 21.24 -0.20 9.75
N ALA A 319 21.84 0.84 10.32
CA ALA A 319 22.92 0.72 11.29
C ALA A 319 22.40 0.32 12.67
N ASP A 320 21.23 0.83 13.09
CA ASP A 320 20.61 0.54 14.37
C ASP A 320 19.08 0.61 14.29
N GLN A 321 18.44 -0.52 13.98
CA GLN A 321 16.99 -0.59 13.80
C GLN A 321 16.23 -0.39 15.13
N VAL A 322 16.65 -1.08 16.19
CA VAL A 322 16.01 -1.00 17.51
C VAL A 322 16.17 0.40 18.10
N GLY A 323 17.36 1.00 18.02
CA GLY A 323 17.61 2.37 18.47
C GLY A 323 16.80 3.40 17.68
N THR A 324 16.64 3.21 16.37
CA THR A 324 15.78 4.07 15.54
C THR A 324 14.32 4.01 15.99
N VAL A 325 13.80 2.81 16.24
CA VAL A 325 12.42 2.62 16.72
C VAL A 325 12.23 3.27 18.09
N ARG A 326 13.18 3.10 19.01
CA ARG A 326 13.18 3.79 20.31
C ARG A 326 13.15 5.31 20.14
N GLY A 327 13.96 5.87 19.25
CA GLY A 327 13.99 7.31 18.96
C GLY A 327 12.65 7.84 18.43
N ILE A 328 11.94 7.06 17.61
CA ILE A 328 10.57 7.39 17.17
C ILE A 328 9.61 7.49 18.37
N TYR A 329 9.66 6.52 19.29
CA TYR A 329 8.80 6.50 20.48
C TYR A 329 9.09 7.71 21.38
N GLU A 330 10.36 7.99 21.65
CA GLU A 330 10.77 9.15 22.44
C GLU A 330 10.31 10.47 21.79
N ARG A 331 10.44 10.61 20.46
CA ARG A 331 10.02 11.81 19.74
C ARG A 331 8.51 12.04 19.77
N PHE A 332 7.72 10.98 19.73
CA PHE A 332 6.26 11.03 19.79
C PHE A 332 5.68 10.94 21.20
N ASP A 333 6.51 10.89 22.24
CA ASP A 333 6.08 10.70 23.63
C ASP A 333 5.20 9.45 23.77
N LEU A 334 5.65 8.33 23.18
CA LEU A 334 5.04 7.01 23.31
C LEU A 334 5.78 6.19 24.38
N PRO A 335 5.07 5.36 25.18
CA PRO A 335 5.72 4.56 26.22
C PRO A 335 6.68 3.52 25.63
N TRP A 336 7.97 3.62 25.97
CA TRP A 336 8.98 2.60 25.66
C TRP A 336 9.17 1.67 26.86
N THR A 337 8.37 0.61 26.95
CA THR A 337 8.44 -0.37 28.05
C THR A 337 9.44 -1.48 27.74
N SER A 338 9.82 -2.27 28.75
CA SER A 338 10.66 -3.46 28.55
C SER A 338 10.01 -4.52 27.64
N GLU A 339 8.68 -4.55 27.60
CA GLU A 339 7.93 -5.46 26.73
C GLU A 339 8.02 -5.02 25.27
N VAL A 340 7.87 -3.71 25.00
CA VAL A 340 8.07 -3.14 23.65
C VAL A 340 9.49 -3.39 23.17
N GLU A 341 10.50 -3.10 24.01
CA GLU A 341 11.91 -3.32 23.65
C GLU A 341 12.19 -4.78 23.31
N ALA A 342 11.66 -5.72 24.10
CA ALA A 342 11.82 -7.15 23.85
C ALA A 342 11.15 -7.58 22.53
N ALA A 343 9.93 -7.12 22.26
CA ALA A 343 9.20 -7.47 21.04
C ALA A 343 9.86 -6.90 19.78
N VAL A 344 10.30 -5.64 19.82
CA VAL A 344 11.03 -5.00 18.71
C VAL A 344 12.36 -5.69 18.46
N THR A 345 13.10 -6.04 19.52
CA THR A 345 14.38 -6.77 19.40
C THR A 345 14.19 -8.17 18.80
N ALA A 346 13.13 -8.88 19.19
CA ALA A 346 12.81 -10.19 18.63
C ALA A 346 12.46 -10.08 17.14
N ALA A 347 11.66 -9.07 16.75
CA ALA A 347 11.30 -8.82 15.36
C ALA A 347 12.50 -8.42 14.49
N ASP A 348 13.43 -7.62 15.01
CA ASP A 348 14.68 -7.27 14.32
C ASP A 348 15.57 -8.51 14.10
N ALA A 349 15.69 -9.37 15.11
CA ALA A 349 16.45 -10.61 15.00
C ALA A 349 15.85 -11.56 13.96
N GLU A 350 14.52 -11.69 13.92
CA GLU A 350 13.81 -12.48 12.92
C GLU A 350 14.04 -11.93 11.49
N GLN A 351 13.89 -10.62 11.28
CA GLN A 351 14.12 -9.99 9.98
C GLN A 351 15.56 -10.14 9.51
N SER A 352 16.53 -10.06 10.42
CA SER A 352 17.95 -10.22 10.15
C SER A 352 18.37 -11.66 9.84
N SER A 353 17.56 -12.65 10.26
CA SER A 353 17.81 -14.08 10.00
C SER A 353 17.41 -14.52 8.58
N GLY A 354 16.62 -13.70 7.87
CA GLY A 354 16.28 -13.91 6.46
C GLY A 354 17.52 -13.81 5.56
N GLY A 355 17.64 -14.73 4.59
CA GLY A 355 18.75 -14.72 3.64
C GLY A 355 18.93 -13.37 2.93
N LYS A 356 20.18 -13.00 2.59
CA LYS A 356 20.46 -11.76 1.86
C LYS A 356 19.59 -11.67 0.61
N ALA A 357 18.85 -10.57 0.48
CA ALA A 357 18.10 -10.29 -0.74
C ALA A 357 19.01 -10.43 -1.96
N PRO A 358 18.57 -11.14 -3.02
CA PRO A 358 19.37 -11.29 -4.23
C PRO A 358 19.75 -9.92 -4.79
N SER A 359 21.02 -9.77 -5.15
CA SER A 359 21.55 -8.57 -5.79
C SER A 359 21.07 -8.53 -7.26
N HIS A 360 19.86 -8.06 -7.50
CA HIS A 360 19.47 -7.66 -8.86
C HIS A 360 20.25 -6.39 -9.25
N ARG A 361 21.09 -6.51 -10.29
CA ARG A 361 21.76 -5.37 -10.90
C ARG A 361 20.83 -4.76 -11.95
N TYR A 362 20.18 -3.66 -11.59
CA TYR A 362 19.45 -2.80 -12.52
C TYR A 362 20.16 -1.44 -12.60
N SER A 363 20.05 -0.77 -13.73
CA SER A 363 20.58 0.59 -13.93
C SER A 363 19.48 1.55 -14.39
N LEU A 364 19.59 2.83 -14.04
CA LEU A 364 18.67 3.87 -14.54
C LEU A 364 18.61 3.90 -16.08
N LYS A 365 19.71 3.53 -16.74
CA LYS A 365 19.82 3.52 -18.21
C LYS A 365 18.87 2.51 -18.85
N ASP A 366 18.60 1.38 -18.19
CA ASP A 366 17.66 0.36 -18.67
C ASP A 366 16.23 0.92 -18.81
N TYR A 367 15.94 2.00 -18.08
CA TYR A 367 14.66 2.69 -18.06
C TYR A 367 14.73 4.10 -18.68
N GLY A 368 15.78 4.40 -19.47
CA GLY A 368 15.90 5.69 -20.16
C GLY A 368 16.10 6.89 -19.22
N LEU A 369 16.58 6.67 -18.00
CA LEU A 369 16.86 7.71 -17.01
C LEU A 369 18.37 7.95 -16.86
N THR A 370 18.72 9.16 -16.43
CA THR A 370 20.07 9.53 -16.01
C THR A 370 20.05 9.95 -14.55
N GLU A 371 21.18 9.78 -13.85
CA GLU A 371 21.32 10.23 -12.46
C GLU A 371 21.01 11.72 -12.31
N GLN A 372 21.55 12.55 -13.21
CA GLN A 372 21.31 14.00 -13.20
C GLN A 372 19.82 14.33 -13.31
N ARG A 373 19.08 13.67 -14.22
CA ARG A 373 17.63 13.89 -14.35
C ARG A 373 16.87 13.47 -13.10
N VAL A 374 17.25 12.36 -12.47
CA VAL A 374 16.62 11.93 -11.23
C VAL A 374 16.94 12.92 -10.11
N ARG A 375 18.19 13.32 -9.89
CA ARG A 375 18.54 14.28 -8.84
C ARG A 375 17.78 15.60 -9.00
N ALA A 376 17.77 16.16 -10.22
CA ALA A 376 17.05 17.40 -10.52
C ALA A 376 15.55 17.32 -10.21
N ALA A 377 14.92 16.16 -10.37
CA ALA A 377 13.50 15.94 -10.07
C ALA A 377 13.17 15.89 -8.57
N PHE A 378 14.17 15.82 -7.69
CA PHE A 378 14.00 15.78 -6.23
C PHE A 378 14.71 16.94 -5.51
N GLU A 379 15.23 17.91 -6.25
CA GLU A 379 15.82 19.13 -5.69
C GLU A 379 14.73 20.03 -5.08
N ARG A 380 15.00 20.58 -3.89
CA ARG A 380 14.21 21.64 -3.24
C ARG A 380 15.14 22.68 -2.62
#